data_AF-A0A8J7UG88-F1
#
_entry.id   AF-A0A8J7UG88-F1
#
_cell.length_a   1.000
_cell.length_b   1.000
_cell.length_c   1.000
_cell.angle_alpha   90.00
_cell.angle_beta   90.00
_cell.angle_gamma   90.00
#
_symmetry.space_group_name_H-M   'P 1'
#
loop_
_entity.id
_entity.type
_entity.pdbx_description
1 polymer ?
#
loop_
_entity_poly.entity_id
_entity_poly.type
_entity_poly.pdbx_seq_one_letter_code
_entity_poly.pdbx_strand_id
1 'polypeptide(L)'
;MIDNDKPVAICAVPGVNIFSSHAWNIDGYKTKVRTETIEKYLGRELISTTTETHTFKMVHCDLGWESRHNGYYASGMFRSDMAEYDYSYNNPNVFNYNGYTRIITYELP
;
A
#
# COMPACT_ATOMS: atom_id res chain seq x y z
N MET A 1 14.24 -4.15 10.26
CA MET A 1 14.32 -2.68 10.46
C MET A 1 13.15 -2.23 11.28
N ILE A 2 11.93 -2.37 10.77
CA ILE A 2 10.72 -2.16 11.57
C ILE A 2 10.71 -3.08 12.80
N ASP A 3 11.11 -4.36 12.65
CA ASP A 3 11.24 -5.31 13.78
C ASP A 3 12.27 -4.91 14.85
N ASN A 4 13.12 -3.91 14.58
CA ASN A 4 14.09 -3.38 15.54
C ASN A 4 13.67 -2.00 16.05
N ASP A 5 12.37 -1.66 15.96
CA ASP A 5 11.81 -0.35 16.29
C ASP A 5 12.48 0.81 15.51
N LYS A 6 12.89 0.54 14.25
CA LYS A 6 13.48 1.54 13.35
C LYS A 6 12.53 1.87 12.21
N PRO A 7 11.77 2.99 12.30
CA PRO A 7 11.04 3.53 11.17
C PRO A 7 11.99 3.87 10.02
N VAL A 8 11.50 3.67 8.81
CA VAL A 8 12.27 3.82 7.57
C VAL A 8 11.78 5.06 6.84
N ALA A 9 12.69 5.94 6.45
CA ALA A 9 12.36 7.07 5.59
C ALA A 9 12.38 6.63 4.12
N ILE A 10 11.37 7.03 3.36
CA ILE A 10 11.26 6.71 1.94
C ILE A 10 10.91 7.97 1.16
N CYS A 11 11.43 8.09 -0.06
CA CYS A 11 10.99 9.11 -1.00
C CYS A 11 10.74 8.49 -2.38
N ALA A 12 9.80 9.09 -3.11
CA ALA A 12 9.45 8.63 -4.45
C ALA A 12 8.95 9.78 -5.31
N VAL A 13 9.04 9.57 -6.61
CA VAL A 13 8.61 10.49 -7.64
C VAL A 13 7.41 9.89 -8.38
N PRO A 14 6.32 10.63 -8.59
CA PRO A 14 5.25 10.14 -9.44
C PRO A 14 5.71 10.13 -10.90
N GLY A 15 5.30 9.10 -11.65
CA GLY A 15 5.91 8.76 -12.95
C GLY A 15 5.88 9.83 -14.05
N VAL A 16 5.11 10.91 -13.90
CA VAL A 16 4.93 11.96 -14.94
C VAL A 16 5.34 13.37 -14.49
N ASN A 17 5.51 13.63 -13.19
CA ASN A 17 5.83 14.98 -12.68
C ASN A 17 6.81 14.93 -11.51
N ILE A 18 8.07 15.27 -11.78
CA ILE A 18 9.12 15.24 -10.75
C ILE A 18 8.86 16.22 -9.59
N PHE A 19 8.16 17.33 -9.84
CA PHE A 19 7.83 18.32 -8.81
C PHE A 19 6.77 17.85 -7.82
N SER A 20 6.09 16.75 -8.12
CA SER A 20 5.15 16.10 -7.21
C SER A 20 5.82 14.98 -6.41
N SER A 21 7.15 14.93 -6.33
CA SER A 21 7.88 14.00 -5.47
C SER A 21 7.49 14.17 -4.00
N HIS A 22 7.44 13.07 -3.26
CA HIS A 22 7.11 13.08 -1.83
C HIS A 22 8.05 12.19 -1.03
N ALA A 23 8.18 12.49 0.26
CA ALA A 23 8.91 11.69 1.22
C ALA A 23 8.04 11.44 2.46
N TRP A 24 8.11 10.22 2.98
CA TRP A 24 7.28 9.78 4.11
C TRP A 24 7.98 8.70 4.94
N ASN A 25 7.36 8.32 6.06
CA ASN A 25 7.89 7.28 6.94
C ASN A 25 7.14 5.96 6.75
N ILE A 26 7.86 4.85 6.87
CA ILE A 26 7.31 3.52 7.03
C ILE A 26 7.63 3.05 8.46
N ASP A 27 6.59 2.85 9.26
CA ASP A 27 6.68 2.56 10.69
C ASP A 27 5.99 1.23 11.07
N GLY A 28 5.39 0.53 10.10
CA GLY A 28 4.72 -0.75 10.33
C GLY A 28 4.66 -1.64 9.08
N TYR A 29 4.33 -2.91 9.27
CA TYR A 29 4.01 -3.82 8.17
C TYR A 29 3.00 -4.87 8.60
N LYS A 30 2.28 -5.44 7.63
CA LYS A 30 1.39 -6.58 7.86
C LYS A 30 1.30 -7.49 6.64
N THR A 31 0.84 -8.71 6.87
CA THR A 31 0.47 -9.63 5.79
C THR A 31 -1.04 -9.71 5.73
N LYS A 32 -1.62 -9.41 4.56
CA LYS A 32 -3.05 -9.53 4.29
C LYS A 32 -3.30 -10.78 3.45
N VAL A 33 -4.28 -11.58 3.85
CA VAL A 33 -4.75 -12.72 3.06
C VAL A 33 -6.17 -12.42 2.60
N ARG A 34 -6.44 -12.55 1.29
CA ARG A 34 -7.76 -12.43 0.69
C ARG A 34 -8.06 -13.70 -0.09
N THR A 35 -9.23 -14.28 0.15
CA THR A 35 -9.74 -15.39 -0.64
C THR A 35 -10.86 -14.89 -1.55
N GLU A 36 -10.71 -15.09 -2.84
CA GLU A 36 -11.71 -14.77 -3.87
C GLU A 36 -12.33 -16.06 -4.38
N THR A 37 -13.65 -16.15 -4.34
CA THR A 37 -14.40 -17.26 -4.92
C THR A 37 -15.11 -16.74 -6.16
N ILE A 38 -14.72 -17.28 -7.31
CA ILE A 38 -15.28 -16.96 -8.62
C ILE A 38 -16.20 -18.11 -9.01
N GLU A 39 -17.50 -17.83 -9.05
CA GLU A 39 -18.51 -18.76 -9.54
C GLU A 39 -18.89 -18.39 -10.98
N LYS A 40 -18.78 -19.34 -11.90
CA LYS A 40 -19.19 -19.19 -13.29
C LYS A 40 -20.50 -19.94 -13.50
N TYR A 41 -21.45 -19.26 -14.14
CA TYR A 41 -22.79 -19.78 -14.41
C TYR A 41 -23.04 -19.80 -15.92
N LEU A 42 -23.72 -20.84 -16.40
CA LEU A 42 -24.35 -20.89 -17.72
C LEU A 42 -25.87 -20.90 -17.53
N GLY A 43 -26.51 -19.76 -17.76
CA GLY A 43 -27.91 -19.58 -17.40
C GLY A 43 -28.09 -19.61 -15.87
N ARG A 44 -28.84 -20.59 -15.35
CA ARG A 44 -29.04 -20.80 -13.91
C ARG A 44 -28.17 -21.93 -13.33
N GLU A 45 -27.39 -22.60 -14.17
CA GLU A 45 -26.57 -23.73 -13.75
C GLU A 45 -25.16 -23.25 -13.42
N LEU A 46 -24.69 -23.59 -12.23
CA LEU A 46 -23.30 -23.36 -11.82
C LEU A 46 -22.40 -24.34 -12.59
N ILE A 47 -21.52 -23.81 -13.44
CA ILE A 47 -20.64 -24.61 -14.30
C ILE A 47 -19.23 -24.75 -13.74
N SER A 48 -18.78 -23.82 -12.89
CA SER A 48 -17.54 -23.98 -12.12
C SER A 48 -17.45 -23.01 -10.96
N THR A 49 -16.74 -23.43 -9.92
CA THR A 49 -16.32 -22.59 -8.81
C THR A 49 -14.81 -22.65 -8.73
N THR A 50 -14.14 -21.50 -8.77
CA THR A 50 -12.70 -21.37 -8.57
C THR A 50 -12.47 -20.55 -7.32
N THR A 51 -11.68 -21.07 -6.38
CA THR A 51 -11.28 -20.33 -5.18
C THR A 51 -9.80 -20.04 -5.27
N GLU A 52 -9.44 -18.76 -5.24
CA GLU A 52 -8.07 -18.28 -5.27
C GLU A 52 -7.76 -17.56 -3.96
N THR A 53 -6.61 -17.86 -3.37
CA THR A 53 -6.13 -17.18 -2.16
C THR A 53 -4.92 -16.33 -2.52
N HIS A 54 -5.04 -15.02 -2.29
CA HIS A 54 -3.98 -14.05 -2.53
C HIS A 54 -3.41 -13.56 -1.20
N THR A 55 -2.09 -13.55 -1.11
CA THR A 55 -1.37 -13.03 0.04
C THR A 55 -0.60 -11.78 -0.38
N PHE A 56 -0.82 -10.68 0.34
CA PHE A 56 -0.21 -9.38 0.07
C PHE A 56 0.63 -8.94 1.26
N LYS A 57 1.87 -8.53 1.00
CA LYS A 57 2.68 -7.81 1.99
C LYS A 57 2.33 -6.34 1.92
N MET A 58 2.01 -5.73 3.05
CA MET A 58 1.66 -4.33 3.15
C MET A 58 2.56 -3.62 4.15
N VAL A 59 2.84 -2.34 3.90
CA VAL A 59 3.63 -1.47 4.77
C VAL A 59 2.77 -0.30 5.21
N HIS A 60 2.83 0.04 6.50
CA HIS A 60 2.17 1.21 7.03
C HIS A 60 2.97 2.44 6.65
N CYS A 61 2.30 3.44 6.09
CA CYS A 61 2.92 4.68 5.63
C CYS A 61 2.34 5.84 6.44
N ASP A 62 3.20 6.58 7.14
CA ASP A 62 2.90 7.89 7.71
C ASP A 62 3.38 8.98 6.76
N LEU A 63 2.44 9.61 6.06
CA LEU A 63 2.69 10.59 5.02
C LEU A 63 3.03 11.99 5.55
N GLY A 64 2.91 12.21 6.87
CA GLY A 64 3.20 13.51 7.48
C GLY A 64 2.16 14.60 7.16
N TRP A 65 0.97 14.20 6.69
CA TRP A 65 -0.12 15.12 6.33
C TRP A 65 -1.21 15.18 7.39
N GLU A 66 -0.83 15.39 8.66
CA GLU A 66 -1.78 15.41 9.80
C GLU A 66 -2.63 14.12 9.86
N SER A 67 -1.98 12.96 9.69
CA SER A 67 -2.62 11.64 9.58
C SER A 67 -3.51 11.42 8.35
N ARG A 68 -3.65 12.41 7.47
CA ARG A 68 -4.38 12.25 6.22
C ARG A 68 -3.65 11.27 5.34
N HIS A 69 -4.41 10.30 4.83
CA HIS A 69 -3.90 9.24 3.96
C HIS A 69 -2.83 8.35 4.61
N ASN A 70 -2.70 8.35 5.94
CA ASN A 70 -1.93 7.32 6.63
C ASN A 70 -2.66 5.98 6.53
N GLY A 71 -1.88 4.90 6.46
CA GLY A 71 -2.43 3.56 6.43
C GLY A 71 -1.52 2.55 5.76
N TYR A 72 -2.06 1.36 5.50
CA TYR A 72 -1.34 0.25 4.90
C TYR A 72 -1.44 0.27 3.38
N TYR A 73 -0.28 0.28 2.72
CA TYR A 73 -0.14 0.22 1.28
C TYR A 73 0.50 -1.10 0.86
N ALA A 74 0.17 -1.60 -0.33
CA ALA A 74 0.86 -2.76 -0.88
C ALA A 74 2.36 -2.48 -1.04
N SER A 75 3.21 -3.39 -0.55
CA SER A 75 4.66 -3.23 -0.57
C SER A 75 5.17 -3.00 -1.99
N GLY A 76 5.92 -1.91 -2.20
CA GLY A 76 6.48 -1.54 -3.51
C GLY A 76 5.46 -0.92 -4.47
N MET A 77 4.19 -0.79 -4.08
CA MET A 77 3.14 -0.16 -4.86
C MET A 77 2.42 0.87 -3.99
N PHE A 78 2.96 2.08 -3.95
CA PHE A 78 2.43 3.20 -3.17
C PHE A 78 1.28 3.87 -3.91
N ARG A 79 0.19 3.13 -4.04
CA ARG A 79 -1.05 3.54 -4.69
C ARG A 79 -2.19 3.59 -3.68
N SER A 80 -2.95 4.68 -3.73
CA SER A 80 -4.08 4.97 -2.86
C SER A 80 -5.31 4.08 -3.06
N ASP A 81 -5.44 3.40 -4.20
CA ASP A 81 -6.61 2.59 -4.56
C ASP A 81 -6.61 1.18 -3.94
N MET A 82 -5.46 0.72 -3.47
CA MET A 82 -5.29 -0.56 -2.76
C MET A 82 -4.91 -0.36 -1.29
N ALA A 83 -4.97 0.89 -0.80
CA ALA A 83 -4.58 1.26 0.54
C ALA A 83 -5.70 1.00 1.56
N GLU A 84 -5.32 0.63 2.77
CA GLU A 84 -6.20 0.58 3.93
C GLU A 84 -5.86 1.73 4.85
N TYR A 85 -6.67 2.79 4.82
CA TYR A 85 -6.45 4.00 5.60
C TYR A 85 -6.78 3.81 7.08
N ASP A 86 -6.01 4.47 7.94
CA ASP A 86 -6.29 4.53 9.38
C ASP A 86 -7.61 5.24 9.68
N TYR A 87 -7.95 6.23 8.84
CA TYR A 87 -9.15 7.06 8.95
C TYR A 87 -9.90 7.13 7.63
N SER A 88 -11.23 7.09 7.68
CA SER A 88 -12.09 7.26 6.51
C SER A 88 -12.04 8.72 6.04
N TYR A 89 -11.47 8.95 4.85
CA TYR A 89 -11.44 10.26 4.20
C TYR A 89 -12.32 10.26 2.95
N ASN A 90 -13.21 11.26 2.85
CA ASN A 90 -14.15 11.43 1.73
C ASN A 90 -13.54 11.99 0.45
N ASN A 91 -12.21 12.03 0.31
CA ASN A 91 -11.59 12.56 -0.89
C ASN A 91 -10.20 11.95 -1.14
N PRO A 92 -10.13 10.80 -1.84
CA PRO A 92 -8.85 10.25 -2.24
C PRO A 92 -8.44 10.98 -3.51
N ASN A 93 -7.70 12.08 -3.38
CA ASN A 93 -6.80 12.44 -4.48
C ASN A 93 -5.92 11.20 -4.73
N VAL A 94 -6.04 10.61 -5.93
CA VAL A 94 -5.35 9.37 -6.26
C VAL A 94 -3.90 9.70 -6.56
N PHE A 95 -3.01 9.39 -5.62
CA PHE A 95 -1.57 9.53 -5.81
C PHE A 95 -0.93 8.19 -6.12
N ASN A 96 0.06 8.20 -7.02
CA ASN A 96 0.79 7.02 -7.46
C ASN A 96 2.29 7.29 -7.45
N TYR A 97 2.95 6.81 -6.39
CA TYR A 97 4.37 7.05 -6.11
C TYR A 97 5.24 5.83 -6.46
N ASN A 98 5.08 5.30 -7.67
CA ASN A 98 5.82 4.11 -8.12
C ASN A 98 7.11 4.42 -8.92
N GLY A 99 7.47 5.70 -9.08
CA GLY A 99 8.68 6.11 -9.79
C GLY A 99 9.83 6.48 -8.85
N TYR A 100 11.07 6.17 -9.24
CA TYR A 100 12.31 6.58 -8.57
C TYR A 100 12.29 6.47 -7.03
N THR A 101 11.80 5.34 -6.52
CA THR A 101 11.72 5.09 -5.08
C THR A 101 13.12 4.93 -4.48
N ARG A 102 13.42 5.67 -3.41
CA ARG A 102 14.63 5.51 -2.60
C ARG A 102 14.27 5.31 -1.14
N ILE A 103 14.92 4.33 -0.52
CA ILE A 103 14.75 3.99 0.89
C ILE A 103 16.02 4.45 1.61
N ILE A 104 15.86 5.23 2.68
CA ILE A 104 16.94 5.73 3.51
C ILE A 104 16.83 5.09 4.89
N THR A 105 17.93 4.51 5.33
CA THR A 105 18.02 3.74 6.58
C THR A 105 19.20 4.24 7.39
N TYR A 106 19.06 4.25 8.70
CA TYR A 106 20.13 4.65 9.61
C TYR A 106 20.50 3.50 10.55
N GLU A 107 21.80 3.37 10.80
CA GLU A 107 22.30 2.53 11.89
C GLU A 107 22.20 3.30 13.22
N LEU A 108 22.11 2.57 14.33
CA LEU A 108 22.22 3.21 15.64
C LEU A 108 23.70 3.58 15.85
N PRO A 109 24.02 4.72 16.48
CA PRO A 109 25.39 5.06 16.85
C PRO A 109 26.00 4.05 17.83
#